data_AF-A0A8I5R8Q8-F1
#
_entry.id   AF-A0A8I5R8Q8-F1
#
_cell.length_a   1.000
_cell.length_b   1.000
_cell.length_c   1.000
_cell.angle_alpha   90.00
_cell.angle_beta   90.00
_cell.angle_gamma   90.00
#
_symmetry.space_group_name_H-M   'P 1'
#
loop_
_entity.id
_entity.type
_entity.pdbx_description
1 polymer ?
#
loop_
_entity_poly.entity_id
_entity_poly.type
_entity_poly.pdbx_seq_one_letter_code
_entity_poly.pdbx_strand_id
1 'polypeptide(L)'
;MFAVVFFILSLMTCQPGVTAQEKVNQRVRRAATPAAVTCQLSNWSEWTDCFPCQDKRYRYRSLLQPNKFGGTICSGDVWDQASCSSSTPCIRQARCGQDFQCKETGRCLKRHLVCNGDQDCLDGSDEDNCEDVRAIDEDCSQYEPIPGSQKAALGYNILTQEDAQSVYDATYYGGQCETVYNGEWRELRYDPTCERLYYGDDEKYFRKPYNFLKYHFEALADTGISSELYDNANDLLSKVRKDKSDSFGVTIGIGPADSPLMVGVGVSKSEDASFLKELNKYNEKKFIFMRIFTKVQTAHFKMRRDNIMLDEGMLQSLMELPDQYNYGMYAKFINDYGTHYITSGSMGGTYEYILVIDKAKMESLGITSRDIMTCFGGSLGIQYEGGINVDGGLSGDHCKKFGDGKTERARKAMAVEDIISRVRGGSSGWSGGLAQNRSTITYRSWGRSLKYNPVVIDFEMQPIYEVLRHTSLGPLEAKRQNLRHALDQYLMEFNACRCGPCFNNGVPILEGTSCRCQCRLGLLGPACEQIQTEGKVCASPPSSSPAQLKGASAERTFGVPSPSFLSPPSHYPGATLDSSINHPSHLIVLVLCPCHQDLFSDENCFSPRCLWTPGFIYRGIN
;
A
#
# COMPACT_ATOMS: atom_id res chain seq x y z
N MET A 1 44.46 -13.96 27.03
CA MET A 1 43.97 -12.67 26.48
C MET A 1 44.82 -12.30 25.28
N PHE A 2 44.30 -11.50 24.33
CA PHE A 2 44.84 -11.26 22.97
C PHE A 2 44.77 -12.45 21.99
N ALA A 3 43.60 -12.68 21.38
CA ALA A 3 43.44 -13.43 20.11
C ALA A 3 42.06 -13.34 19.41
N VAL A 4 41.09 -12.52 19.88
CA VAL A 4 39.65 -12.65 19.45
C VAL A 4 39.01 -11.32 19.00
N VAL A 5 39.80 -10.34 18.51
CA VAL A 5 39.27 -9.01 18.12
C VAL A 5 39.29 -8.78 16.59
N PHE A 6 39.87 -9.69 15.80
CA PHE A 6 40.06 -9.50 14.35
C PHE A 6 38.95 -10.03 13.43
N PHE A 7 37.81 -10.48 13.97
CA PHE A 7 36.71 -11.08 13.19
C PHE A 7 35.39 -10.28 13.19
N ILE A 8 35.39 -9.03 13.68
CA ILE A 8 34.20 -8.15 13.70
C ILE A 8 34.49 -6.81 13.01
N LEU A 9 35.12 -6.85 11.83
CA LEU A 9 35.44 -5.65 11.03
C LEU A 9 35.26 -5.84 9.50
N SER A 10 34.51 -6.86 9.09
CA SER A 10 34.14 -7.14 7.69
C SER A 10 32.64 -7.04 7.43
N LEU A 11 31.89 -6.29 8.26
CA LEU A 11 30.52 -5.91 7.92
C LEU A 11 30.57 -4.84 6.82
N MET A 12 30.11 -5.23 5.63
CA MET A 12 30.18 -4.43 4.42
C MET A 12 29.34 -3.15 4.54
N THR A 13 30.00 -2.04 4.84
CA THR A 13 29.44 -0.71 4.56
C THR A 13 29.34 -0.53 3.05
N CYS A 14 28.14 -0.24 2.53
CA CYS A 14 27.98 0.33 1.19
C CYS A 14 28.51 1.78 1.17
N GLN A 15 29.82 1.94 1.18
CA GLN A 15 30.46 3.19 0.77
C GLN A 15 30.69 3.16 -0.75
N PRO A 16 30.25 4.18 -1.50
CA PRO A 16 30.69 4.34 -2.88
C PRO A 16 32.19 4.68 -2.87
N GLY A 17 33.01 3.81 -3.44
CA GLY A 17 34.46 4.01 -3.50
C GLY A 17 34.83 5.20 -4.39
N VAL A 18 35.05 6.37 -3.78
CA VAL A 18 35.54 7.60 -4.46
C VAL A 18 37.05 7.50 -4.75
N THR A 19 37.46 6.48 -5.51
CA THR A 19 38.83 6.33 -6.05
C THR A 19 38.84 5.62 -7.41
N ALA A 20 37.90 5.95 -8.30
CA ALA A 20 37.90 5.51 -9.71
C ALA A 20 37.60 6.65 -10.71
N GLN A 21 37.59 7.90 -10.25
CA GLN A 21 36.96 9.02 -10.97
C GLN A 21 37.91 9.86 -11.85
N GLU A 22 39.12 9.36 -12.17
CA GLU A 22 40.13 10.11 -12.95
C GLU A 22 40.62 9.44 -14.24
N LYS A 23 40.05 8.30 -14.66
CA LYS A 23 40.37 7.65 -15.95
C LYS A 23 39.17 7.17 -16.77
N VAL A 24 38.04 7.89 -16.71
CA VAL A 24 36.85 7.63 -17.55
C VAL A 24 36.43 8.87 -18.37
N ASN A 25 37.41 9.55 -18.96
CA ASN A 25 37.18 10.67 -19.90
C ASN A 25 37.66 10.37 -21.34
N GLN A 26 37.46 9.12 -21.82
CA GLN A 26 37.38 8.85 -23.26
C GLN A 26 36.79 7.46 -23.59
N ARG A 27 35.47 7.41 -23.75
CA ARG A 27 34.72 6.59 -24.73
C ARG A 27 33.24 6.61 -24.36
N VAL A 28 32.43 7.26 -25.21
CA VAL A 28 30.98 7.01 -25.25
C VAL A 28 30.80 5.52 -25.60
N ARG A 29 30.48 4.70 -24.59
CA ARG A 29 30.07 3.31 -24.80
C ARG A 29 28.55 3.24 -24.74
N ARG A 30 27.97 2.59 -25.75
CA ARG A 30 26.56 2.18 -25.80
C ARG A 30 26.16 1.58 -24.44
N ALA A 31 24.94 1.86 -23.99
CA ALA A 31 24.37 1.17 -22.84
C ALA A 31 24.48 -0.35 -23.10
N ALA A 32 25.31 -1.02 -22.31
CA ALA A 32 25.62 -2.41 -22.50
C ALA A 32 24.54 -3.23 -21.78
N THR A 33 23.76 -4.01 -22.54
CA THR A 33 22.82 -4.99 -21.98
C THR A 33 23.58 -5.88 -20.98
N PRO A 34 23.19 -5.90 -19.70
CA PRO A 34 23.89 -6.69 -18.70
C PRO A 34 23.73 -8.19 -19.01
N ALA A 35 24.75 -8.97 -18.68
CA ALA A 35 24.74 -10.41 -18.93
C ALA A 35 23.60 -11.08 -18.17
N ALA A 36 22.85 -11.94 -18.86
CA ALA A 36 21.82 -12.77 -18.25
C ALA A 36 22.42 -13.66 -17.15
N VAL A 37 21.81 -13.65 -15.96
CA VAL A 37 22.24 -14.48 -14.83
C VAL A 37 21.19 -15.55 -14.61
N THR A 38 21.60 -16.81 -14.66
CA THR A 38 20.70 -17.96 -14.40
C THR A 38 20.36 -18.06 -12.91
N CYS A 39 19.16 -18.54 -12.62
CA CYS A 39 18.76 -18.76 -11.22
C CYS A 39 19.56 -19.94 -10.62
N GLN A 40 19.93 -19.82 -9.35
CA GLN A 40 20.61 -20.85 -8.56
C GLN A 40 19.92 -21.01 -7.21
N LEU A 41 19.53 -22.24 -6.88
CA LEU A 41 19.05 -22.64 -5.56
C LEU A 41 20.12 -23.47 -4.87
N SER A 42 20.10 -23.49 -3.53
CA SER A 42 20.93 -24.41 -2.77
C SER A 42 20.49 -25.85 -3.00
N ASN A 43 21.31 -26.79 -2.53
CA ASN A 43 20.84 -28.13 -2.22
C ASN A 43 19.68 -28.04 -1.22
N TRP A 44 18.82 -29.06 -1.24
CA TRP A 44 17.81 -29.25 -0.20
C TRP A 44 18.46 -29.39 1.17
N SER A 45 17.80 -28.86 2.19
CA SER A 45 18.07 -29.22 3.58
C SER A 45 17.82 -30.71 3.79
N GLU A 46 18.40 -31.23 4.88
CA GLU A 46 17.89 -32.48 5.44
C GLU A 46 16.39 -32.37 5.73
N TRP A 47 15.71 -33.51 5.69
CA TRP A 47 14.30 -33.59 6.08
C TRP A 47 14.16 -33.33 7.58
N THR A 48 13.07 -32.66 7.96
CA THR A 48 12.61 -32.69 9.37
C THR A 48 12.26 -34.11 9.79
N ASP A 49 12.17 -34.31 11.09
CA ASP A 49 11.40 -35.42 11.66
C ASP A 49 9.96 -35.42 11.13
N CYS A 50 9.32 -36.58 11.23
CA CYS A 50 7.93 -36.76 10.82
C CYS A 50 6.98 -36.14 11.85
N PHE A 51 6.11 -35.22 11.43
CA PHE A 51 5.12 -34.60 12.30
C PHE A 51 3.92 -35.54 12.49
N PRO A 52 3.71 -36.12 13.70
CA PRO A 52 2.77 -37.24 13.89
C PRO A 52 1.30 -36.91 13.62
N CYS A 53 0.93 -35.63 13.72
CA CYS A 53 -0.45 -35.17 13.51
C CYS A 53 -0.78 -34.82 12.05
N GLN A 54 0.21 -34.90 11.16
CA GLN A 54 0.07 -34.57 9.74
C GLN A 54 0.50 -35.71 8.81
N ASP A 55 1.24 -36.69 9.33
CA ASP A 55 1.98 -37.71 8.58
C ASP A 55 2.83 -37.10 7.45
N LYS A 56 3.48 -35.96 7.77
CA LYS A 56 4.31 -35.17 6.85
C LYS A 56 5.67 -34.81 7.46
N ARG A 57 6.64 -34.68 6.58
CA ARG A 57 7.97 -34.11 6.84
C ARG A 57 8.28 -33.05 5.80
N TYR A 58 9.12 -32.09 6.17
CA TYR A 58 9.40 -30.90 5.39
C TYR A 58 10.89 -30.73 5.11
N ARG A 59 11.20 -30.02 4.04
CA ARG A 59 12.54 -29.53 3.72
C ARG A 59 12.46 -28.24 2.94
N TYR A 60 13.56 -27.50 2.89
CA TYR A 60 13.64 -26.24 2.16
C TYR A 60 14.98 -26.11 1.43
N ARG A 61 15.07 -25.14 0.53
CA ARG A 61 16.32 -24.72 -0.12
C ARG A 61 16.30 -23.21 -0.30
N SER A 62 17.44 -22.57 -0.13
CA SER A 62 17.54 -21.12 -0.27
C SER A 62 17.82 -20.69 -1.70
N LEU A 63 17.26 -19.56 -2.10
CA LEU A 63 17.57 -18.83 -3.31
C LEU A 63 18.95 -18.20 -3.19
N LEU A 64 19.97 -18.81 -3.81
CA LEU A 64 21.35 -18.29 -3.79
C LEU A 64 21.53 -17.14 -4.78
N GLN A 65 20.90 -17.24 -5.96
CA GLN A 65 20.90 -16.20 -6.99
C GLN A 65 19.55 -16.24 -7.73
N PRO A 66 18.70 -15.20 -7.68
CA PRO A 66 17.54 -15.10 -8.58
C PRO A 66 17.98 -14.98 -10.05
N ASN A 67 17.16 -15.39 -11.01
CA ASN A 67 17.51 -15.13 -12.41
C ASN A 67 17.36 -13.64 -12.73
N LYS A 68 18.35 -13.08 -13.41
CA LYS A 68 18.40 -11.67 -13.82
C LYS A 68 18.46 -11.55 -15.32
N PHE A 69 17.91 -10.45 -15.82
CA PHE A 69 18.09 -9.98 -17.20
C PHE A 69 17.78 -11.01 -18.30
N GLY A 70 16.73 -11.81 -18.09
CA GLY A 70 16.33 -12.86 -19.05
C GLY A 70 17.06 -14.20 -18.90
N GLY A 71 17.87 -14.39 -17.86
CA GLY A 71 18.43 -15.69 -17.51
C GLY A 71 17.35 -16.72 -17.16
N THR A 72 17.68 -18.01 -17.28
CA THR A 72 16.74 -19.11 -17.04
C THR A 72 16.20 -19.11 -15.61
N ILE A 73 14.88 -19.17 -15.47
CA ILE A 73 14.19 -19.37 -14.18
C ILE A 73 14.61 -20.70 -13.53
N CYS A 74 14.48 -20.80 -12.22
CA CYS A 74 14.57 -22.09 -11.54
C CYS A 74 13.24 -22.84 -11.69
N SER A 75 13.31 -24.13 -12.04
CA SER A 75 12.16 -25.01 -12.01
C SER A 75 11.94 -25.57 -10.59
N GLY A 76 10.74 -25.37 -10.06
CA GLY A 76 10.29 -25.88 -8.76
C GLY A 76 10.60 -24.94 -7.57
N ASP A 77 9.86 -25.16 -6.50
CA ASP A 77 9.73 -24.22 -5.37
C ASP A 77 10.89 -24.29 -4.36
N VAL A 78 10.91 -23.37 -3.39
CA VAL A 78 11.91 -23.32 -2.31
C VAL A 78 11.51 -24.15 -1.07
N TRP A 79 10.27 -24.64 -1.02
CA TRP A 79 9.74 -25.54 0.00
C TRP A 79 9.30 -26.87 -0.62
N ASP A 80 9.39 -27.96 0.14
CA ASP A 80 8.90 -29.28 -0.26
C ASP A 80 8.37 -30.05 0.96
N GLN A 81 7.38 -30.91 0.72
CA GLN A 81 6.72 -31.74 1.73
C GLN A 81 6.55 -33.17 1.21
N ALA A 82 6.80 -34.15 2.07
CA ALA A 82 6.60 -35.55 1.74
C ALA A 82 5.81 -36.25 2.85
N SER A 83 4.96 -37.21 2.45
CA SER A 83 4.31 -38.12 3.40
C SER A 83 5.36 -38.95 4.16
N CYS A 84 5.08 -39.23 5.42
CA CYS A 84 5.85 -40.13 6.28
C CYS A 84 4.92 -40.81 7.27
N SER A 85 5.16 -42.07 7.60
CA SER A 85 4.40 -42.78 8.63
C SER A 85 5.11 -42.64 9.98
N SER A 86 4.56 -41.81 10.86
CA SER A 86 5.04 -41.71 12.25
C SER A 86 4.75 -42.99 13.04
N SER A 87 5.74 -43.52 13.76
CA SER A 87 5.50 -44.61 14.74
C SER A 87 4.98 -44.08 16.08
N THR A 88 5.18 -42.79 16.36
CA THR A 88 4.60 -42.10 17.53
C THR A 88 3.16 -41.67 17.25
N PRO A 89 2.21 -41.85 18.18
CA PRO A 89 0.84 -41.37 18.01
C PRO A 89 0.79 -39.83 18.03
N CYS A 90 -0.14 -39.25 17.27
CA CYS A 90 -0.49 -37.83 17.41
C CYS A 90 -1.13 -37.58 18.78
N ILE A 91 -0.35 -37.06 19.73
CA ILE A 91 -0.87 -36.58 21.01
C ILE A 91 -1.20 -35.09 20.85
N ARG A 92 -2.43 -34.78 20.41
CA ARG A 92 -3.02 -33.45 20.60
C ARG A 92 -3.21 -33.24 22.11
N GLN A 93 -2.17 -32.75 22.79
CA GLN A 93 -2.22 -32.49 24.22
C GLN A 93 -3.33 -31.48 24.54
N ALA A 94 -4.13 -31.78 25.56
CA ALA A 94 -5.15 -30.85 26.04
C ALA A 94 -4.47 -29.67 26.74
N ARG A 95 -4.29 -28.54 26.02
CA ARG A 95 -3.49 -27.39 26.48
C ARG A 95 -4.32 -26.32 27.19
N CYS A 96 -5.65 -26.42 27.13
CA CYS A 96 -6.57 -25.42 27.68
C CYS A 96 -6.80 -25.54 29.20
N GLY A 97 -6.32 -26.61 29.84
CA GLY A 97 -6.37 -26.77 31.30
C GLY A 97 -7.80 -26.90 31.83
N GLN A 98 -8.34 -25.83 32.42
CA GLN A 98 -9.74 -25.77 32.87
C GLN A 98 -10.70 -25.25 31.81
N ASP A 99 -10.20 -24.57 30.79
CA ASP A 99 -10.99 -24.02 29.68
C ASP A 99 -11.46 -25.13 28.72
N PHE A 100 -12.51 -24.86 27.96
CA PHE A 100 -12.98 -25.73 26.88
C PHE A 100 -11.99 -25.69 25.70
N GLN A 101 -11.95 -26.75 24.89
CA GLN A 101 -11.04 -26.87 23.75
C GLN A 101 -11.80 -27.35 22.51
N CYS A 102 -11.75 -26.57 21.43
CA CYS A 102 -12.33 -26.95 20.15
C CYS A 102 -11.69 -28.24 19.62
N LYS A 103 -12.49 -29.19 19.12
CA LYS A 103 -12.07 -30.57 18.80
C LYS A 103 -10.97 -30.60 17.72
N GLU A 104 -11.11 -29.83 16.66
CA GLU A 104 -10.16 -29.86 15.52
C GLU A 104 -9.00 -28.87 15.61
N THR A 105 -9.26 -27.67 16.12
CA THR A 105 -8.30 -26.56 16.02
C THR A 105 -7.54 -26.30 17.31
N GLY A 106 -8.03 -26.83 18.43
CA GLY A 106 -7.38 -26.71 19.73
C GLY A 106 -7.42 -25.30 20.33
N ARG A 107 -8.26 -24.40 19.78
CA ARG A 107 -8.59 -23.10 20.40
C ARG A 107 -9.16 -23.31 21.79
N CYS A 108 -8.72 -22.48 22.74
CA CYS A 108 -9.15 -22.52 24.13
C CYS A 108 -10.24 -21.47 24.38
N LEU A 109 -11.42 -21.92 24.81
CA LEU A 109 -12.58 -21.07 25.11
C LEU A 109 -12.92 -21.13 26.59
N LYS A 110 -13.32 -19.99 27.17
CA LYS A 110 -13.83 -19.98 28.55
C LYS A 110 -15.12 -20.78 28.62
N ARG A 111 -15.32 -21.59 29.66
CA ARG A 111 -16.49 -22.48 29.79
C ARG A 111 -17.86 -21.80 29.76
N HIS A 112 -17.94 -20.48 29.94
CA HIS A 112 -19.19 -19.73 29.80
C HIS A 112 -19.56 -19.44 28.33
N LEU A 113 -18.69 -19.80 27.39
CA LEU A 113 -18.90 -19.70 25.94
C LEU A 113 -19.33 -21.04 25.31
N VAL A 114 -19.64 -22.05 26.13
CA VAL A 114 -20.11 -23.35 25.65
C VAL A 114 -21.63 -23.38 25.82
N CYS A 115 -22.36 -23.75 24.76
CA CYS A 115 -23.81 -23.65 24.66
C CYS A 115 -24.34 -22.24 24.92
N ASN A 116 -23.69 -21.21 24.37
CA ASN A 116 -24.09 -19.80 24.51
C ASN A 116 -24.97 -19.28 23.35
N GLY A 117 -25.16 -20.05 22.28
CA GLY A 117 -25.90 -19.66 21.08
C GLY A 117 -25.07 -18.90 20.03
N ASP A 118 -23.75 -18.84 20.18
CA ASP A 118 -22.80 -18.20 19.25
C ASP A 118 -21.68 -19.19 18.90
N GLN A 119 -21.19 -19.17 17.66
CA GLN A 119 -20.18 -20.14 17.21
C GLN A 119 -18.76 -19.57 17.40
N ASP A 120 -18.16 -19.83 18.57
CA ASP A 120 -16.80 -19.40 18.92
C ASP A 120 -15.71 -20.41 18.45
N CYS A 121 -16.05 -21.66 18.15
CA CYS A 121 -15.21 -22.65 17.44
C CYS A 121 -15.60 -22.83 15.95
N LEU A 122 -14.64 -22.85 15.03
CA LEU A 122 -14.92 -23.11 13.59
C LEU A 122 -15.56 -24.48 13.31
N ASP A 123 -15.32 -25.48 14.18
CA ASP A 123 -15.92 -26.81 14.11
C ASP A 123 -17.29 -26.93 14.81
N GLY A 124 -17.77 -25.85 15.45
CA GLY A 124 -19.04 -25.80 16.18
C GLY A 124 -19.10 -26.72 17.40
N SER A 125 -17.95 -27.18 17.90
CA SER A 125 -17.90 -28.17 18.99
C SER A 125 -18.27 -27.62 20.38
N ASP A 126 -18.30 -26.31 20.51
CA ASP A 126 -18.80 -25.51 21.63
C ASP A 126 -20.33 -25.47 21.74
N GLU A 127 -21.03 -25.55 20.60
CA GLU A 127 -22.50 -25.57 20.51
C GLU A 127 -23.07 -26.99 20.24
N ASP A 128 -22.25 -28.02 20.42
CA ASP A 128 -22.62 -29.44 20.25
C ASP A 128 -23.19 -30.04 21.56
N ASN A 129 -24.25 -30.85 21.45
CA ASN A 129 -24.92 -31.53 22.56
C ASN A 129 -25.53 -30.58 23.64
N CYS A 130 -26.13 -29.47 23.21
CA CYS A 130 -26.73 -28.42 24.06
C CYS A 130 -28.26 -28.57 24.30
N GLU A 131 -28.77 -29.79 24.48
CA GLU A 131 -30.22 -30.11 24.44
C GLU A 131 -31.11 -29.36 25.47
N ASP A 132 -30.60 -29.09 26.68
CA ASP A 132 -31.30 -28.32 27.76
C ASP A 132 -30.69 -26.89 27.93
N VAL A 133 -29.94 -26.48 26.90
CA VAL A 133 -29.29 -25.19 26.63
C VAL A 133 -30.22 -24.00 26.41
N ARG A 134 -30.81 -23.36 27.44
CA ARG A 134 -31.43 -22.04 27.20
C ARG A 134 -30.37 -20.97 26.95
N ALA A 135 -29.96 -20.82 25.69
CA ALA A 135 -29.25 -19.64 25.22
C ALA A 135 -30.02 -18.38 25.61
N ILE A 136 -29.29 -17.36 26.05
CA ILE A 136 -29.87 -16.03 26.24
C ILE A 136 -29.83 -15.37 24.87
N ASP A 137 -30.99 -15.07 24.32
CA ASP A 137 -31.13 -14.23 23.14
C ASP A 137 -30.66 -12.80 23.48
N GLU A 138 -29.35 -12.58 23.55
CA GLU A 138 -28.81 -11.25 23.34
C GLU A 138 -29.15 -10.89 21.89
N ASP A 139 -29.93 -9.82 21.70
CA ASP A 139 -30.37 -9.24 20.42
C ASP A 139 -29.21 -8.78 19.48
N CYS A 140 -28.01 -9.34 19.65
CA CYS A 140 -26.78 -9.04 18.94
C CYS A 140 -26.54 -9.92 17.71
N SER A 141 -26.97 -11.18 17.74
CA SER A 141 -26.75 -12.14 16.64
C SER A 141 -27.49 -11.77 15.35
N GLN A 142 -28.54 -10.95 15.45
CA GLN A 142 -29.23 -10.35 14.29
C GLN A 142 -28.44 -9.23 13.59
N TYR A 143 -27.36 -8.71 14.19
CA TYR A 143 -26.59 -7.61 13.62
C TYR A 143 -25.39 -8.12 12.83
N GLU A 144 -25.26 -7.62 11.60
CA GLU A 144 -24.10 -7.85 10.74
C GLU A 144 -22.78 -7.37 11.39
N PRO A 145 -21.64 -8.02 11.10
CA PRO A 145 -20.34 -7.57 11.60
C PRO A 145 -19.96 -6.20 11.02
N ILE A 146 -19.09 -5.46 11.72
CA ILE A 146 -18.54 -4.19 11.22
C ILE A 146 -17.98 -4.32 9.78
N PRO A 147 -18.35 -3.43 8.85
CA PRO A 147 -17.91 -3.52 7.46
C PRO A 147 -16.39 -3.54 7.31
N GLY A 148 -15.88 -4.49 6.53
CA GLY A 148 -14.45 -4.67 6.30
C GLY A 148 -13.67 -5.39 7.42
N SER A 149 -14.33 -5.94 8.44
CA SER A 149 -13.68 -6.70 9.53
C SER A 149 -12.68 -7.74 9.01
N GLN A 150 -13.12 -8.56 8.04
CA GLN A 150 -12.28 -9.57 7.38
C GLN A 150 -11.02 -8.96 6.75
N LYS A 151 -11.12 -7.78 6.13
CA LYS A 151 -9.96 -7.12 5.49
C LYS A 151 -8.97 -6.51 6.49
N ALA A 152 -9.42 -6.06 7.65
CA ALA A 152 -8.53 -5.66 8.74
C ALA A 152 -7.89 -6.85 9.48
N ALA A 153 -8.46 -8.05 9.35
CA ALA A 153 -7.98 -9.26 10.00
C ALA A 153 -6.85 -9.98 9.26
N LEU A 154 -6.64 -9.67 7.97
CA LEU A 154 -5.59 -10.29 7.14
C LEU A 154 -4.19 -9.83 7.54
N GLY A 155 -3.21 -10.72 7.35
CA GLY A 155 -1.80 -10.37 7.36
C GLY A 155 -1.38 -9.57 6.13
N TYR A 156 -0.17 -9.00 6.16
CA TYR A 156 0.36 -8.16 5.08
C TYR A 156 1.83 -8.49 4.77
N ASN A 157 2.15 -8.70 3.51
CA ASN A 157 3.51 -8.92 3.05
C ASN A 157 4.11 -7.65 2.45
N ILE A 158 5.11 -7.05 3.11
CA ILE A 158 5.71 -5.78 2.64
C ILE A 158 6.55 -5.92 1.36
N LEU A 159 6.97 -7.14 0.99
CA LEU A 159 7.78 -7.42 -0.20
C LEU A 159 6.93 -7.57 -1.47
N THR A 160 5.67 -8.00 -1.35
CA THR A 160 4.71 -8.09 -2.47
C THR A 160 3.66 -6.97 -2.43
N GLN A 161 3.41 -6.40 -1.25
CA GLN A 161 2.34 -5.46 -0.92
C GLN A 161 0.92 -6.03 -1.14
N GLU A 162 0.77 -7.32 -0.84
CA GLU A 162 -0.45 -8.10 -1.01
C GLU A 162 -0.96 -8.59 0.36
N ASP A 163 -2.28 -8.77 0.44
CA ASP A 163 -2.96 -9.36 1.59
C ASP A 163 -2.56 -10.84 1.73
N ALA A 164 -2.25 -11.28 2.95
CA ALA A 164 -1.98 -12.66 3.29
C ALA A 164 -3.23 -13.34 3.90
N GLN A 165 -3.08 -14.54 4.49
CA GLN A 165 -4.17 -15.20 5.21
C GLN A 165 -4.56 -14.45 6.50
N SER A 166 -5.71 -14.81 7.08
CA SER A 166 -6.20 -14.26 8.34
C SER A 166 -5.20 -14.45 9.48
N VAL A 167 -4.90 -13.36 10.18
CA VAL A 167 -4.08 -13.36 11.41
C VAL A 167 -4.99 -13.28 12.63
N TYR A 168 -5.94 -12.36 12.59
CA TYR A 168 -6.99 -12.24 13.59
C TYR A 168 -8.20 -13.08 13.19
N ASP A 169 -8.92 -13.60 14.17
CA ASP A 169 -10.29 -14.03 13.92
C ASP A 169 -11.19 -12.79 13.73
N ALA A 170 -11.83 -12.67 12.57
CA ALA A 170 -12.73 -11.58 12.22
C ALA A 170 -14.18 -11.79 12.68
N THR A 171 -14.49 -12.99 13.16
CA THR A 171 -15.82 -13.53 13.48
C THR A 171 -15.96 -13.89 14.96
N TYR A 172 -14.88 -14.07 15.70
CA TYR A 172 -14.88 -14.33 17.14
C TYR A 172 -15.42 -13.13 17.93
N TYR A 173 -16.46 -13.38 18.74
CA TYR A 173 -17.04 -12.41 19.65
C TYR A 173 -16.71 -12.71 21.12
N GLY A 174 -16.49 -13.98 21.49
CA GLY A 174 -16.12 -14.36 22.85
C GLY A 174 -17.13 -13.88 23.89
N GLY A 175 -18.43 -14.05 23.59
CA GLY A 175 -19.54 -13.61 24.43
C GLY A 175 -19.71 -12.09 24.57
N GLN A 176 -19.02 -11.28 23.75
CA GLN A 176 -19.18 -9.82 23.78
C GLN A 176 -20.26 -9.35 22.78
N CYS A 177 -21.34 -8.75 23.28
CA CYS A 177 -22.25 -7.93 22.50
C CYS A 177 -21.86 -6.44 22.57
N GLU A 178 -20.81 -6.06 21.84
CA GLU A 178 -20.51 -4.64 21.60
C GLU A 178 -21.01 -4.23 20.20
N THR A 179 -21.85 -3.20 20.13
CA THR A 179 -22.42 -2.70 18.87
C THR A 179 -21.91 -1.32 18.50
N VAL A 180 -21.77 -1.06 17.20
CA VAL A 180 -21.43 0.25 16.64
C VAL A 180 -22.66 0.82 15.96
N TYR A 181 -23.11 1.98 16.43
CA TYR A 181 -24.24 2.69 15.83
C TYR A 181 -23.88 3.25 14.44
N ASN A 182 -24.68 2.88 13.46
CA ASN A 182 -24.69 3.47 12.12
C ASN A 182 -25.58 4.72 12.14
N GLY A 183 -25.11 5.86 11.60
CA GLY A 183 -25.89 7.10 11.58
C GLY A 183 -27.05 7.15 10.56
N GLU A 184 -26.96 6.39 9.46
CA GLU A 184 -27.79 6.62 8.25
C GLU A 184 -28.88 5.56 8.02
N TRP A 185 -29.06 4.62 8.96
CA TRP A 185 -30.04 3.52 8.88
C TRP A 185 -31.49 3.96 8.62
N ARG A 186 -31.82 5.23 8.91
CA ARG A 186 -33.13 5.86 8.68
C ARG A 186 -33.39 6.27 7.23
N GLU A 187 -32.48 6.01 6.30
CA GLU A 187 -32.79 6.15 4.87
C GLU A 187 -33.87 5.12 4.48
N LEU A 188 -35.01 5.58 3.96
CA LEU A 188 -36.05 4.70 3.45
C LEU A 188 -35.58 4.03 2.17
N ARG A 189 -35.59 2.69 2.13
CA ARG A 189 -35.07 1.88 1.03
C ARG A 189 -36.13 0.96 0.47
N TYR A 190 -36.06 0.78 -0.85
CA TYR A 190 -36.83 -0.22 -1.58
C TYR A 190 -35.84 -1.16 -2.25
N ASP A 191 -35.88 -2.43 -1.85
CA ASP A 191 -35.17 -3.51 -2.54
C ASP A 191 -36.13 -4.11 -3.58
N PRO A 192 -35.88 -3.92 -4.89
CA PRO A 192 -36.72 -4.48 -5.95
C PRO A 192 -36.46 -5.98 -6.20
N THR A 193 -35.39 -6.56 -5.65
CA THR A 193 -35.13 -8.01 -5.74
C THR A 193 -35.90 -8.80 -4.68
N CYS A 194 -36.10 -8.19 -3.51
CA CYS A 194 -36.94 -8.72 -2.44
C CYS A 194 -38.34 -8.09 -2.37
N GLU A 195 -38.68 -7.17 -3.28
CA GLU A 195 -39.93 -6.39 -3.30
C GLU A 195 -40.27 -5.75 -1.94
N ARG A 196 -39.25 -5.28 -1.21
CA ARG A 196 -39.35 -4.86 0.19
C ARG A 196 -39.08 -3.36 0.33
N LEU A 197 -40.06 -2.60 0.82
CA LEU A 197 -39.90 -1.21 1.26
C LEU A 197 -39.73 -1.18 2.78
N TYR A 198 -38.59 -0.67 3.27
CA TYR A 198 -38.22 -0.70 4.69
C TYR A 198 -37.25 0.43 5.05
N TYR A 199 -37.17 0.76 6.35
CA TYR A 199 -36.00 1.44 6.90
C TYR A 199 -34.94 0.38 7.24
N GLY A 200 -33.66 0.71 7.15
CA GLY A 200 -32.56 -0.22 7.44
C GLY A 200 -32.37 -0.46 8.94
N ASP A 201 -33.43 -0.80 9.68
CA ASP A 201 -33.40 -1.12 11.12
C ASP A 201 -32.39 -2.26 11.45
N ASP A 202 -32.20 -3.19 10.51
CA ASP A 202 -31.19 -4.24 10.48
C ASP A 202 -29.76 -3.69 10.38
N GLU A 203 -29.56 -2.60 9.62
CA GLU A 203 -28.26 -1.93 9.48
C GLU A 203 -27.97 -0.87 10.57
N LYS A 204 -28.87 -0.67 11.52
CA LYS A 204 -28.77 0.36 12.57
C LYS A 204 -27.58 0.17 13.50
N TYR A 205 -27.21 -1.08 13.75
CA TYR A 205 -26.09 -1.47 14.58
C TYR A 205 -25.28 -2.52 13.85
N PHE A 206 -23.96 -2.42 13.94
CA PHE A 206 -23.05 -3.47 13.51
C PHE A 206 -22.40 -4.11 14.73
N ARG A 207 -22.34 -5.44 14.79
CA ARG A 207 -21.67 -6.18 15.86
C ARG A 207 -20.15 -6.03 15.71
N LYS A 208 -19.46 -5.63 16.77
CA LYS A 208 -18.00 -5.43 16.77
C LYS A 208 -17.31 -6.71 17.26
N PRO A 209 -16.53 -7.41 16.41
CA PRO A 209 -15.79 -8.60 16.82
C PRO A 209 -14.78 -8.28 17.93
N TYR A 210 -14.49 -9.28 18.75
CA TYR A 210 -13.64 -9.17 19.94
C TYR A 210 -12.29 -8.50 19.65
N ASN A 211 -11.65 -8.86 18.54
CA ASN A 211 -10.32 -8.37 18.17
C ASN A 211 -10.27 -6.87 17.81
N PHE A 212 -11.41 -6.19 17.67
CA PHE A 212 -11.47 -4.74 17.43
C PHE A 212 -11.64 -3.99 18.76
N LEU A 213 -10.69 -3.12 19.08
CA LEU A 213 -10.76 -2.24 20.26
C LEU A 213 -11.76 -1.10 20.04
N LYS A 214 -11.74 -0.49 18.85
CA LYS A 214 -12.71 0.54 18.46
C LYS A 214 -12.95 0.51 16.95
N TYR A 215 -14.14 0.91 16.55
CA TYR A 215 -14.52 1.20 15.17
C TYR A 215 -15.50 2.38 15.19
N HIS A 216 -15.19 3.46 14.48
CA HIS A 216 -16.01 4.67 14.40
C HIS A 216 -16.28 5.01 12.95
N PHE A 217 -17.56 5.08 12.56
CA PHE A 217 -17.95 5.61 11.25
C PHE A 217 -17.65 7.11 11.14
N GLU A 218 -17.27 7.55 9.95
CA GLU A 218 -17.10 8.96 9.62
C GLU A 218 -18.30 9.46 8.80
N ALA A 219 -18.90 10.56 9.26
CA ALA A 219 -20.09 11.14 8.63
C ALA A 219 -19.76 12.13 7.50
N LEU A 220 -18.51 12.54 7.37
CA LEU A 220 -18.03 13.49 6.38
C LEU A 220 -16.72 12.96 5.80
N ALA A 221 -16.79 12.40 4.60
CA ALA A 221 -15.59 12.17 3.82
C ALA A 221 -15.11 13.50 3.24
N ASP A 222 -13.79 13.74 3.25
CA ASP A 222 -13.17 14.87 2.57
C ASP A 222 -13.16 14.61 1.05
N THR A 223 -14.31 14.84 0.42
CA THR A 223 -14.62 14.41 -0.96
C THR A 223 -14.10 15.35 -2.03
N GLY A 224 -12.95 15.99 -1.78
CA GLY A 224 -12.20 16.70 -2.82
C GLY A 224 -11.89 15.75 -3.98
N ILE A 225 -12.56 15.93 -5.12
CA ILE A 225 -12.28 15.17 -6.34
C ILE A 225 -11.22 15.93 -7.13
N SER A 226 -9.98 15.49 -6.97
CA SER A 226 -8.84 16.02 -7.73
C SER A 226 -8.90 15.59 -9.20
N SER A 227 -8.56 16.51 -10.09
CA SER A 227 -8.32 16.23 -11.51
C SER A 227 -6.95 16.77 -11.91
N GLU A 228 -6.06 15.89 -12.35
CA GLU A 228 -4.71 16.23 -12.80
C GLU A 228 -4.55 15.84 -14.28
N LEU A 229 -3.84 16.67 -15.04
CA LEU A 229 -3.49 16.43 -16.45
C LEU A 229 -1.99 16.18 -16.59
N TYR A 230 -1.63 15.21 -17.43
CA TYR A 230 -0.24 14.88 -17.74
C TYR A 230 -0.05 14.79 -19.26
N ASP A 231 1.03 15.40 -19.75
CA ASP A 231 1.35 15.44 -21.19
C ASP A 231 1.80 14.08 -21.75
N ASN A 232 2.15 13.12 -20.89
CA ASN A 232 2.56 11.77 -21.29
C ASN A 232 2.38 10.76 -20.15
N ALA A 233 2.47 9.48 -20.50
CA ALA A 233 2.25 8.36 -19.58
C ALA A 233 3.36 8.19 -18.51
N ASN A 234 4.57 8.72 -18.73
CA ASN A 234 5.66 8.64 -17.75
C ASN A 234 5.45 9.59 -16.57
N ASP A 235 4.92 10.78 -16.84
CA ASP A 235 4.64 11.77 -15.79
C ASP A 235 3.51 11.26 -14.88
N LEU A 236 2.42 10.75 -15.46
CA LEU A 236 1.35 10.03 -14.75
C LEU A 236 1.92 8.88 -13.90
N LEU A 237 2.73 8.00 -14.49
CA LEU A 237 3.33 6.87 -13.79
C LEU A 237 4.21 7.32 -12.61
N SER A 238 4.93 8.43 -12.75
CA SER A 238 5.78 8.98 -11.69
C SER A 238 4.95 9.49 -10.50
N LYS A 239 3.82 10.15 -10.77
CA LYS A 239 2.89 10.68 -9.77
C LYS A 239 2.14 9.56 -9.05
N VAL A 240 1.63 8.56 -9.78
CA VAL A 240 0.99 7.36 -9.18
C VAL A 240 1.95 6.58 -8.29
N ARG A 241 3.24 6.48 -8.66
CA ARG A 241 4.27 5.87 -7.80
C ARG A 241 4.53 6.68 -6.52
N LYS A 242 4.59 8.02 -6.63
CA LYS A 242 4.84 8.90 -5.48
C LYS A 242 3.70 8.87 -4.46
N ASP A 243 2.46 9.08 -4.92
CA ASP A 243 1.29 9.12 -4.02
C ASP A 243 1.12 7.81 -3.24
N LYS A 244 1.61 6.71 -3.82
CA LYS A 244 1.63 5.37 -3.23
C LYS A 244 2.78 5.16 -2.23
N SER A 245 3.97 5.73 -2.47
CA SER A 245 5.06 5.71 -1.48
C SER A 245 4.73 6.53 -0.24
N ASP A 246 3.88 7.53 -0.37
CA ASP A 246 3.45 8.39 0.75
C ASP A 246 2.34 7.74 1.61
N SER A 247 1.72 6.63 1.17
CA SER A 247 0.64 5.92 1.87
C SER A 247 1.07 4.69 2.69
N PHE A 248 2.36 4.47 2.92
CA PHE A 248 2.82 3.29 3.68
C PHE A 248 2.67 3.44 5.19
N GLY A 249 2.22 2.37 5.83
CA GLY A 249 2.02 2.31 7.27
C GLY A 249 3.29 2.44 8.09
N VAL A 250 3.21 3.23 9.17
CA VAL A 250 4.30 3.41 10.12
C VAL A 250 4.51 2.12 10.91
N THR A 251 5.71 1.54 10.83
CA THR A 251 6.14 0.42 11.66
C THR A 251 6.68 0.92 13.00
N ILE A 252 5.90 0.79 14.07
CA ILE A 252 6.35 1.12 15.43
C ILE A 252 7.12 -0.07 16.01
N GLY A 253 8.44 -0.08 15.76
CA GLY A 253 9.38 -0.99 16.41
C GLY A 253 10.02 -0.37 17.64
N ILE A 254 10.06 -1.10 18.76
CA ILE A 254 10.74 -0.67 19.98
C ILE A 254 12.25 -0.96 19.85
N GLY A 255 12.96 -0.07 19.16
CA GLY A 255 14.42 0.06 19.26
C GLY A 255 14.81 0.95 20.45
N PRO A 256 16.11 1.05 20.79
CA PRO A 256 16.58 2.06 21.72
C PRO A 256 16.17 3.46 21.22
N ALA A 257 15.89 4.38 22.16
CA ALA A 257 15.40 5.71 21.84
C ALA A 257 16.27 6.43 20.79
N ASP A 258 15.61 7.27 19.98
CA ASP A 258 16.16 8.24 19.01
C ASP A 258 16.11 7.91 17.51
N SER A 259 15.46 6.84 17.05
CA SER A 259 14.97 6.81 15.65
C SER A 259 13.75 5.89 15.38
N PRO A 260 12.60 6.43 14.92
CA PRO A 260 11.62 5.66 14.16
C PRO A 260 12.20 5.43 12.75
N LEU A 261 12.70 4.23 12.51
CA LEU A 261 13.36 3.88 11.26
C LEU A 261 12.33 3.73 10.11
N MET A 262 11.98 4.84 9.45
CA MET A 262 11.24 4.81 8.18
C MET A 262 12.11 4.22 7.07
N VAL A 263 12.15 2.88 6.98
CA VAL A 263 12.73 2.20 5.83
C VAL A 263 11.75 2.30 4.66
N GLY A 264 11.88 3.38 3.88
CA GLY A 264 11.20 3.52 2.59
C GLY A 264 11.72 2.50 1.58
N VAL A 265 11.32 1.23 1.72
CA VAL A 265 11.64 0.20 0.73
C VAL A 265 10.82 0.48 -0.52
N GLY A 266 11.48 0.96 -1.58
CA GLY A 266 10.88 1.18 -2.89
C GLY A 266 10.53 -0.12 -3.61
N VAL A 267 9.55 -0.86 -3.06
CA VAL A 267 8.98 -2.09 -3.63
C VAL A 267 7.92 -1.70 -4.66
N SER A 268 7.93 -2.36 -5.83
CA SER A 268 6.97 -2.10 -6.92
C SER A 268 6.07 -3.32 -7.13
N LYS A 269 4.76 -3.10 -7.25
CA LYS A 269 3.74 -4.17 -7.18
C LYS A 269 3.55 -4.97 -8.47
N SER A 270 2.97 -6.17 -8.31
CA SER A 270 2.19 -6.88 -9.32
C SER A 270 1.14 -5.99 -10.00
N GLU A 271 0.33 -5.26 -9.23
CA GLU A 271 -0.65 -4.28 -9.72
C GLU A 271 -0.02 -3.16 -10.57
N ASP A 272 1.16 -2.66 -10.17
CA ASP A 272 1.85 -1.58 -10.89
C ASP A 272 2.47 -2.07 -12.19
N ALA A 273 2.90 -3.32 -12.25
CA ALA A 273 3.35 -3.97 -13.48
C ALA A 273 2.18 -4.19 -14.45
N SER A 274 1.01 -4.59 -13.94
CA SER A 274 -0.23 -4.71 -14.74
C SER A 274 -0.69 -3.36 -15.29
N PHE A 275 -0.77 -2.34 -14.41
CA PHE A 275 -1.11 -0.96 -14.78
C PHE A 275 -0.12 -0.37 -15.79
N LEU A 276 1.18 -0.59 -15.60
CA LEU A 276 2.20 -0.14 -16.55
C LEU A 276 2.07 -0.83 -17.92
N LYS A 277 1.78 -2.14 -17.93
CA LYS A 277 1.50 -2.89 -19.17
C LYS A 277 0.28 -2.33 -19.92
N GLU A 278 -0.71 -1.81 -19.18
CA GLU A 278 -1.86 -1.13 -19.75
C GLU A 278 -1.51 0.25 -20.31
N LEU A 279 -0.80 1.10 -19.55
CA LEU A 279 -0.33 2.41 -20.03
C LEU A 279 0.61 2.29 -21.24
N ASN A 280 1.41 1.22 -21.34
CA ASN A 280 2.36 1.04 -22.44
C ASN A 280 1.69 0.91 -23.83
N LYS A 281 0.38 0.59 -23.88
CA LYS A 281 -0.43 0.63 -25.11
C LYS A 281 -0.56 2.06 -25.67
N TYR A 282 -0.37 3.08 -24.83
CA TYR A 282 -0.66 4.49 -25.11
C TYR A 282 0.58 5.41 -24.97
N ASN A 283 1.78 4.85 -25.09
CA ASN A 283 3.04 5.61 -24.92
C ASN A 283 3.38 6.55 -26.11
N GLU A 284 2.53 6.65 -27.13
CA GLU A 284 2.71 7.61 -28.22
C GLU A 284 2.44 9.05 -27.75
N LYS A 285 3.29 10.00 -28.17
CA LYS A 285 3.18 11.44 -27.83
C LYS A 285 1.91 12.15 -28.31
N LYS A 286 0.99 11.45 -28.99
CA LYS A 286 -0.33 11.96 -29.38
C LYS A 286 -1.35 11.87 -28.24
N PHE A 287 -1.07 11.09 -27.19
CA PHE A 287 -1.99 10.90 -26.06
C PHE A 287 -1.61 11.78 -24.86
N ILE A 288 -2.60 12.47 -24.32
CA ILE A 288 -2.53 13.10 -22.99
C ILE A 288 -3.37 12.27 -22.00
N PHE A 289 -3.05 12.39 -20.72
CA PHE A 289 -3.67 11.60 -19.66
C PHE A 289 -4.35 12.51 -18.66
N MET A 290 -5.60 12.21 -18.31
CA MET A 290 -6.31 12.87 -17.22
C MET A 290 -6.57 11.85 -16.12
N ARG A 291 -6.10 12.14 -14.91
CA ARG A 291 -6.38 11.35 -13.72
C ARG A 291 -7.43 12.06 -12.89
N ILE A 292 -8.49 11.34 -12.56
CA ILE A 292 -9.54 11.76 -11.63
C ILE A 292 -9.37 10.87 -10.41
N PHE A 293 -9.12 11.48 -9.26
CA PHE A 293 -8.80 10.76 -8.03
C PHE A 293 -9.48 11.39 -6.82
N THR A 294 -10.11 10.56 -6.01
CA THR A 294 -10.51 10.90 -4.64
C THR A 294 -10.37 9.69 -3.72
N LYS A 295 -10.11 9.96 -2.44
CA LYS A 295 -10.07 8.98 -1.36
C LYS A 295 -11.22 9.30 -0.42
N VAL A 296 -12.01 8.29 -0.09
CA VAL A 296 -13.14 8.42 0.85
C VAL A 296 -12.84 7.55 2.05
N GLN A 297 -12.75 8.17 3.23
CA GLN A 297 -12.73 7.47 4.51
C GLN A 297 -14.18 7.25 4.98
N THR A 298 -14.50 6.04 5.40
CA THR A 298 -15.83 5.66 5.91
C THR A 298 -15.81 5.29 7.39
N ALA A 299 -14.67 4.83 7.92
CA ALA A 299 -14.50 4.58 9.34
C ALA A 299 -13.03 4.56 9.78
N HIS A 300 -12.79 4.81 11.06
CA HIS A 300 -11.51 4.62 11.74
C HIS A 300 -11.56 3.45 12.71
N PHE A 301 -10.58 2.54 12.64
CA PHE A 301 -10.51 1.35 13.51
C PHE A 301 -9.16 1.23 14.24
N LYS A 302 -9.16 0.60 15.43
CA LYS A 302 -7.95 0.12 16.12
C LYS A 302 -8.16 -1.32 16.56
N MET A 303 -7.17 -2.17 16.33
CA MET A 303 -7.15 -3.54 16.81
C MET A 303 -6.84 -3.59 18.31
N ARG A 304 -7.28 -4.67 18.98
CA ARG A 304 -6.93 -4.99 20.36
C ARG A 304 -5.43 -5.27 20.45
N ARG A 305 -4.81 -4.86 21.56
CA ARG A 305 -3.36 -5.01 21.78
C ARG A 305 -2.98 -6.25 22.57
N ASP A 306 -3.84 -6.76 23.44
CA ASP A 306 -3.52 -7.85 24.37
C ASP A 306 -4.69 -8.84 24.45
N ASN A 307 -4.39 -10.10 24.77
CA ASN A 307 -5.33 -11.23 24.70
C ASN A 307 -5.98 -11.39 23.31
N ILE A 308 -5.21 -11.13 22.24
CA ILE A 308 -5.66 -11.27 20.85
C ILE A 308 -6.08 -12.73 20.59
N MET A 309 -7.24 -12.92 19.98
CA MET A 309 -7.68 -14.24 19.49
C MET A 309 -7.22 -14.41 18.04
N LEU A 310 -6.28 -15.33 17.81
CA LEU A 310 -5.82 -15.65 16.46
C LEU A 310 -6.88 -16.42 15.68
N ASP A 311 -6.84 -16.27 14.35
CA ASP A 311 -7.52 -17.15 13.42
C ASP A 311 -7.16 -18.63 13.68
N GLU A 312 -8.11 -19.55 13.50
CA GLU A 312 -7.89 -20.97 13.84
C GLU A 312 -6.86 -21.65 12.91
N GLY A 313 -6.76 -21.24 11.65
CA GLY A 313 -5.72 -21.72 10.74
C GLY A 313 -4.33 -21.22 11.13
N MET A 314 -4.23 -19.95 11.53
CA MET A 314 -2.99 -19.38 12.08
C MET A 314 -2.59 -20.08 13.38
N LEU A 315 -3.56 -20.36 14.26
CA LEU A 315 -3.34 -21.09 15.50
C LEU A 315 -2.79 -22.50 15.24
N GLN A 316 -3.41 -23.27 14.35
CA GLN A 316 -2.91 -24.59 13.95
C GLN A 316 -1.47 -24.49 13.42
N SER A 317 -1.24 -23.61 12.44
CA SER A 317 0.08 -23.41 11.82
C SER A 317 1.16 -23.01 12.84
N LEU A 318 0.81 -22.16 13.81
CA LEU A 318 1.69 -21.74 14.91
C LEU A 318 1.99 -22.90 15.89
N MET A 319 1.01 -23.76 16.17
CA MET A 319 1.21 -24.93 17.02
C MET A 319 2.13 -25.97 16.36
N GLU A 320 2.05 -26.11 15.03
CA GLU A 320 2.86 -27.00 14.21
C GLU A 320 4.33 -26.55 14.04
N LEU A 321 4.63 -25.24 14.21
CA LEU A 321 6.01 -24.77 14.18
C LEU A 321 6.87 -25.46 15.26
N PRO A 322 8.07 -25.96 14.93
CA PRO A 322 8.96 -26.58 15.90
C PRO A 322 9.64 -25.53 16.80
N ASP A 323 9.89 -25.89 18.06
CA ASP A 323 10.64 -25.02 18.99
C ASP A 323 12.13 -24.94 18.63
N GLN A 324 12.67 -25.95 17.95
CA GLN A 324 13.97 -25.89 17.30
C GLN A 324 13.87 -25.10 15.98
N TYR A 325 14.81 -24.19 15.74
CA TYR A 325 14.82 -23.35 14.54
C TYR A 325 14.86 -24.18 13.24
N ASN A 326 13.85 -24.01 12.39
CA ASN A 326 13.81 -24.56 11.03
C ASN A 326 13.34 -23.48 10.05
N TYR A 327 14.28 -22.86 9.34
CA TYR A 327 13.97 -21.73 8.45
C TYR A 327 12.84 -22.05 7.45
N GLY A 328 12.79 -23.25 6.87
CA GLY A 328 11.75 -23.64 5.92
C GLY A 328 10.32 -23.51 6.47
N MET A 329 10.08 -24.04 7.67
CA MET A 329 8.77 -23.99 8.33
C MET A 329 8.38 -22.54 8.69
N TYR A 330 9.30 -21.78 9.29
CA TYR A 330 9.03 -20.40 9.68
C TYR A 330 8.90 -19.45 8.46
N ALA A 331 9.69 -19.66 7.39
CA ALA A 331 9.57 -18.91 6.14
C ALA A 331 8.25 -19.21 5.41
N LYS A 332 7.77 -20.45 5.46
CA LYS A 332 6.43 -20.80 4.94
C LYS A 332 5.34 -20.09 5.74
N PHE A 333 5.41 -20.09 7.07
CA PHE A 333 4.48 -19.33 7.92
C PHE A 333 4.47 -17.82 7.59
N ILE A 334 5.63 -17.21 7.38
CA ILE A 334 5.75 -15.80 6.95
C ILE A 334 5.17 -15.56 5.55
N ASN A 335 5.28 -16.55 4.65
CA ASN A 335 4.68 -16.48 3.32
C ASN A 335 3.15 -16.56 3.38
N ASP A 336 2.61 -17.43 4.22
CA ASP A 336 1.17 -17.73 4.31
C ASP A 336 0.41 -16.66 5.12
N TYR A 337 0.96 -16.17 6.24
CA TYR A 337 0.37 -15.15 7.13
C TYR A 337 0.97 -13.75 6.96
N GLY A 338 1.91 -13.58 6.05
CA GLY A 338 2.57 -12.30 5.78
C GLY A 338 3.68 -11.94 6.77
N THR A 339 4.40 -10.89 6.41
CA THR A 339 5.53 -10.34 7.19
C THR A 339 5.11 -9.50 8.39
N HIS A 340 3.91 -8.92 8.32
CA HIS A 340 3.37 -7.91 9.21
C HIS A 340 1.86 -8.14 9.42
N TYR A 341 1.32 -7.58 10.48
CA TYR A 341 -0.12 -7.57 10.77
C TYR A 341 -0.62 -6.15 11.06
N ILE A 342 -1.89 -5.89 10.76
CA ILE A 342 -2.48 -4.56 10.93
C ILE A 342 -2.80 -4.31 12.42
N THR A 343 -2.53 -3.10 12.91
CA THR A 343 -2.83 -2.68 14.30
C THR A 343 -3.88 -1.56 14.39
N SER A 344 -4.09 -0.81 13.32
CA SER A 344 -5.18 0.15 13.13
C SER A 344 -5.20 0.69 11.71
N GLY A 345 -6.24 1.43 11.36
CA GLY A 345 -6.26 2.19 10.11
C GLY A 345 -7.57 2.92 9.87
N SER A 346 -7.74 3.31 8.61
CA SER A 346 -8.96 3.88 8.05
C SER A 346 -9.53 2.91 7.03
N MET A 347 -10.81 2.59 7.20
CA MET A 347 -11.65 1.93 6.21
C MET A 347 -12.17 2.96 5.22
N GLY A 348 -12.38 2.54 3.98
CA GLY A 348 -12.94 3.39 2.95
C GLY A 348 -12.65 2.87 1.57
N GLY A 349 -12.33 3.77 0.63
CA GLY A 349 -11.98 3.40 -0.73
C GLY A 349 -11.31 4.52 -1.51
N THR A 350 -10.80 4.16 -2.67
CA THR A 350 -10.19 5.09 -3.62
C THR A 350 -10.96 5.02 -4.93
N TYR A 351 -11.50 6.15 -5.38
CA TYR A 351 -12.19 6.26 -6.66
C TYR A 351 -11.22 6.90 -7.65
N GLU A 352 -10.59 6.06 -8.47
CA GLU A 352 -9.56 6.46 -9.42
C GLU A 352 -9.93 6.04 -10.84
N TYR A 353 -9.96 7.02 -11.74
CA TYR A 353 -10.14 6.84 -13.18
C TYR A 353 -9.02 7.57 -13.94
N ILE A 354 -8.50 6.93 -14.97
CA ILE A 354 -7.53 7.53 -15.89
C ILE A 354 -8.10 7.51 -17.30
N LEU A 355 -8.30 8.69 -17.87
CA LEU A 355 -8.73 8.88 -19.25
C LEU A 355 -7.51 9.01 -20.15
N VAL A 356 -7.48 8.22 -21.23
CA VAL A 356 -6.51 8.37 -22.31
C VAL A 356 -7.16 9.20 -23.42
N ILE A 357 -6.59 10.35 -23.75
CA ILE A 357 -7.20 11.34 -24.66
C ILE A 357 -6.28 11.55 -25.87
N ASP A 358 -6.81 11.40 -27.09
CA ASP A 358 -6.10 11.72 -28.32
C ASP A 358 -6.08 13.24 -28.54
N LYS A 359 -4.90 13.85 -28.46
CA LYS A 359 -4.70 15.29 -28.55
C LYS A 359 -5.09 15.86 -29.92
N ALA A 360 -4.68 15.20 -31.00
CA ALA A 360 -4.97 15.67 -32.36
C ALA A 360 -6.48 15.58 -32.66
N LYS A 361 -7.15 14.57 -32.12
CA LYS A 361 -8.60 14.42 -32.23
C LYS A 361 -9.37 15.40 -31.34
N MET A 362 -8.87 15.68 -30.14
CA MET A 362 -9.43 16.68 -29.24
C MET A 362 -9.39 18.07 -29.90
N GLU A 363 -8.23 18.45 -30.46
CA GLU A 363 -8.04 19.69 -31.21
C GLU A 363 -8.93 19.75 -32.48
N SER A 364 -9.02 18.67 -33.26
CA SER A 364 -9.83 18.65 -34.50
C SER A 364 -11.34 18.71 -34.26
N LEU A 365 -11.80 18.30 -33.07
CA LEU A 365 -13.21 18.42 -32.65
C LEU A 365 -13.51 19.76 -31.96
N GLY A 366 -12.50 20.62 -31.71
CA GLY A 366 -12.67 21.87 -30.98
C GLY A 366 -13.05 21.68 -29.51
N ILE A 367 -12.70 20.54 -28.92
CA ILE A 367 -13.02 20.15 -27.53
C ILE A 367 -11.83 20.48 -26.65
N THR A 368 -12.04 21.03 -25.45
CA THR A 368 -10.97 21.19 -24.46
C THR A 368 -10.91 20.02 -23.48
N SER A 369 -9.76 19.85 -22.81
CA SER A 369 -9.65 18.89 -21.69
C SER A 369 -10.66 19.18 -20.57
N ARG A 370 -11.03 20.46 -20.36
CA ARG A 370 -12.07 20.85 -19.39
C ARG A 370 -13.47 20.39 -19.82
N ASP A 371 -13.77 20.37 -21.11
CA ASP A 371 -15.05 19.84 -21.64
C ASP A 371 -15.13 18.32 -21.46
N ILE A 372 -14.03 17.60 -21.71
CA ILE A 372 -13.93 16.15 -21.45
C ILE A 372 -14.13 15.86 -19.96
N MET A 373 -13.43 16.60 -19.09
CA MET A 373 -13.57 16.49 -17.64
C MET A 373 -15.00 16.73 -17.16
N THR A 374 -15.62 17.83 -17.64
CA THR A 374 -16.99 18.23 -17.24
C THR A 374 -18.02 17.22 -17.74
N CYS A 375 -17.90 16.76 -18.98
CA CYS A 375 -18.81 15.76 -19.54
C CYS A 375 -18.68 14.39 -18.84
N PHE A 376 -17.45 13.93 -18.61
CA PHE A 376 -17.19 12.68 -17.91
C PHE A 376 -17.64 12.76 -16.44
N GLY A 377 -17.37 13.87 -15.75
CA GLY A 377 -17.89 14.12 -14.40
C GLY A 377 -19.42 14.08 -14.36
N GLY A 378 -20.09 14.74 -15.31
CA GLY A 378 -21.54 14.65 -15.48
C GLY A 378 -22.04 13.22 -15.65
N SER A 379 -21.36 12.40 -16.47
CA SER A 379 -21.69 10.97 -16.65
C SER A 379 -21.52 10.12 -15.37
N LEU A 380 -20.67 10.57 -14.43
CA LEU A 380 -20.42 9.92 -13.14
C LEU A 380 -21.24 10.52 -11.99
N GLY A 381 -21.95 11.63 -12.21
CA GLY A 381 -22.63 12.39 -11.15
C GLY A 381 -21.68 13.17 -10.24
N ILE A 382 -20.56 13.66 -10.78
CA ILE A 382 -19.49 14.40 -10.10
C ILE A 382 -19.55 15.88 -10.50
N GLN A 383 -19.38 16.76 -9.51
CA GLN A 383 -19.10 18.18 -9.71
C GLN A 383 -17.70 18.49 -9.15
N TYR A 384 -16.88 19.23 -9.90
CA TYR A 384 -15.51 19.60 -9.53
C TYR A 384 -15.46 21.03 -9.00
N GLU A 385 -14.56 21.31 -8.06
CA GLU A 385 -14.33 22.68 -7.59
C GLU A 385 -13.89 23.60 -8.75
N GLY A 386 -14.51 24.78 -8.86
CA GLY A 386 -14.31 25.69 -9.98
C GLY A 386 -14.95 25.25 -11.32
N GLY A 387 -15.65 24.10 -11.36
CA GLY A 387 -16.50 23.74 -12.50
C GLY A 387 -17.71 24.68 -12.60
N ILE A 388 -18.02 25.15 -13.81
CA ILE A 388 -19.26 25.88 -14.08
C ILE A 388 -20.43 24.97 -13.67
N ASN A 389 -21.44 25.50 -12.98
CA ASN A 389 -22.66 24.75 -12.67
C ASN A 389 -23.20 24.09 -13.94
N VAL A 390 -23.64 22.84 -13.85
CA VAL A 390 -24.34 22.15 -14.94
C VAL A 390 -25.80 22.62 -15.03
N ASP A 391 -25.96 23.94 -15.01
CA ASP A 391 -27.20 24.66 -15.29
C ASP A 391 -26.81 25.85 -16.18
N GLY A 392 -26.98 25.68 -17.50
CA GLY A 392 -26.80 26.75 -18.48
C GLY A 392 -25.38 27.03 -18.99
N GLY A 393 -24.83 26.12 -19.81
CA GLY A 393 -24.02 26.54 -20.97
C GLY A 393 -22.54 26.15 -21.00
N LEU A 394 -22.25 24.99 -21.61
CA LEU A 394 -21.19 24.72 -22.62
C LEU A 394 -21.23 23.22 -22.99
N SER A 395 -20.81 22.86 -24.22
CA SER A 395 -20.68 21.45 -24.72
C SER A 395 -21.94 20.56 -24.83
N GLY A 396 -23.10 21.16 -25.16
CA GLY A 396 -24.38 20.41 -25.25
C GLY A 396 -24.40 19.22 -26.24
N ASP A 397 -23.88 19.35 -27.45
CA ASP A 397 -24.08 18.33 -28.51
C ASP A 397 -23.00 17.25 -28.57
N HIS A 398 -21.78 17.54 -28.12
CA HIS A 398 -20.71 16.54 -28.03
C HIS A 398 -20.91 15.67 -26.77
N CYS A 399 -21.30 16.25 -25.64
CA CYS A 399 -21.58 15.46 -24.45
C CYS A 399 -22.84 14.58 -24.60
N LYS A 400 -23.88 15.02 -25.32
CA LYS A 400 -25.01 14.15 -25.73
C LYS A 400 -24.56 12.89 -26.50
N LYS A 401 -23.52 12.99 -27.33
CA LYS A 401 -22.97 11.85 -28.11
C LYS A 401 -22.08 10.95 -27.25
N PHE A 402 -21.52 11.47 -26.15
CA PHE A 402 -20.79 10.69 -25.15
C PHE A 402 -21.72 9.88 -24.24
N GLY A 403 -22.83 10.49 -23.80
CA GLY A 403 -23.79 9.84 -22.91
C GLY A 403 -23.12 9.35 -21.61
N ASP A 404 -23.13 8.04 -21.40
CA ASP A 404 -22.50 7.36 -20.26
C ASP A 404 -21.08 6.84 -20.52
N GLY A 405 -20.54 7.08 -21.71
CA GLY A 405 -19.19 6.64 -22.11
C GLY A 405 -19.01 5.12 -22.23
N LYS A 406 -20.07 4.29 -22.12
CA LYS A 406 -19.92 2.82 -22.06
C LYS A 406 -19.51 2.18 -23.38
N THR A 407 -19.77 2.82 -24.52
CA THR A 407 -19.40 2.29 -25.85
C THR A 407 -18.14 2.96 -26.39
N GLU A 408 -17.30 2.21 -27.11
CA GLU A 408 -16.10 2.75 -27.76
C GLU A 408 -16.42 3.90 -28.72
N ARG A 409 -17.56 3.82 -29.45
CA ARG A 409 -18.02 4.88 -30.36
C ARG A 409 -18.31 6.18 -29.60
N ALA A 410 -18.96 6.10 -28.45
CA ALA A 410 -19.26 7.25 -27.61
C ALA A 410 -17.99 7.90 -27.03
N ARG A 411 -17.05 7.09 -26.51
CA ARG A 411 -15.75 7.58 -26.02
C ARG A 411 -14.96 8.30 -27.11
N LYS A 412 -14.87 7.66 -28.29
CA LYS A 412 -14.21 8.22 -29.47
C LYS A 412 -14.88 9.49 -30.03
N ALA A 413 -16.13 9.79 -29.68
CA ALA A 413 -16.80 11.05 -30.05
C ALA A 413 -16.34 12.26 -29.20
N MET A 414 -15.71 12.03 -28.04
CA MET A 414 -15.09 13.04 -27.16
C MET A 414 -13.55 12.98 -27.16
N ALA A 415 -12.94 12.37 -28.18
CA ALA A 415 -11.50 12.10 -28.25
C ALA A 415 -10.91 11.24 -27.11
N VAL A 416 -11.75 10.55 -26.32
CA VAL A 416 -11.30 9.56 -25.32
C VAL A 416 -11.07 8.23 -26.02
N GLU A 417 -9.83 7.71 -25.96
CA GLU A 417 -9.43 6.45 -26.60
C GLU A 417 -9.66 5.25 -25.67
N ASP A 418 -9.31 5.36 -24.38
CA ASP A 418 -9.66 4.36 -23.37
C ASP A 418 -9.86 4.97 -21.97
N ILE A 419 -10.46 4.18 -21.07
CA ILE A 419 -10.74 4.54 -19.68
C ILE A 419 -10.23 3.40 -18.80
N ILE A 420 -9.22 3.70 -17.97
CA ILE A 420 -8.63 2.74 -17.03
C ILE A 420 -9.28 2.99 -15.67
N SER A 421 -9.99 1.99 -15.15
CA SER A 421 -10.61 2.01 -13.82
C SER A 421 -9.65 1.43 -12.78
N ARG A 422 -9.41 2.15 -11.68
CA ARG A 422 -8.63 1.70 -10.52
C ARG A 422 -9.39 1.91 -9.21
N VAL A 423 -10.72 1.85 -9.28
CA VAL A 423 -11.62 1.97 -8.13
C VAL A 423 -11.38 0.81 -7.15
N ARG A 424 -11.17 1.13 -5.86
CA ARG A 424 -11.01 0.15 -4.76
C ARG A 424 -12.09 0.40 -3.70
N GLY A 425 -12.69 -0.68 -3.19
CA GLY A 425 -13.85 -0.63 -2.30
C GLY A 425 -15.16 -0.31 -3.03
N GLY A 426 -16.28 -0.58 -2.38
CA GLY A 426 -17.62 -0.54 -2.97
C GLY A 426 -17.99 -1.83 -3.70
N SER A 427 -19.28 -2.05 -3.91
CA SER A 427 -19.79 -3.19 -4.67
C SER A 427 -19.94 -2.80 -6.14
N SER A 428 -19.24 -3.53 -7.02
CA SER A 428 -19.35 -3.37 -8.48
C SER A 428 -20.58 -4.08 -9.09
N GLY A 429 -21.49 -4.59 -8.26
CA GLY A 429 -22.44 -5.65 -8.64
C GLY A 429 -21.81 -7.04 -8.56
N TRP A 430 -22.60 -8.07 -8.88
CA TRP A 430 -22.38 -9.53 -8.70
C TRP A 430 -21.21 -10.14 -9.53
N SER A 431 -20.08 -9.44 -9.64
CA SER A 431 -18.87 -9.92 -10.32
C SER A 431 -17.62 -9.44 -9.59
N GLY A 432 -17.46 -9.84 -8.33
CA GLY A 432 -16.22 -9.66 -7.54
C GLY A 432 -15.06 -10.55 -8.00
N GLY A 433 -14.97 -10.84 -9.31
CA GLY A 433 -13.91 -11.60 -9.94
C GLY A 433 -12.95 -10.70 -10.71
N LEU A 434 -11.71 -11.13 -10.87
CA LEU A 434 -10.59 -10.45 -11.56
C LEU A 434 -10.77 -10.31 -13.09
N ALA A 435 -11.92 -9.80 -13.55
CA ALA A 435 -12.30 -9.74 -14.96
C ALA A 435 -12.92 -8.38 -15.36
N GLN A 436 -12.05 -7.48 -15.82
CA GLN A 436 -12.24 -6.60 -17.00
C GLN A 436 -13.60 -5.91 -17.25
N ASN A 437 -14.44 -5.65 -16.24
CA ASN A 437 -15.66 -4.90 -16.47
C ASN A 437 -15.32 -3.41 -16.65
N ARG A 438 -15.18 -2.98 -17.91
CA ARG A 438 -14.94 -1.59 -18.36
C ARG A 438 -16.12 -0.63 -18.06
N SER A 439 -17.07 -1.07 -17.25
CA SER A 439 -18.22 -0.29 -16.80
C SER A 439 -17.79 0.80 -15.83
N THR A 440 -18.14 2.03 -16.16
CA THR A 440 -18.08 3.19 -15.27
C THR A 440 -19.13 3.06 -14.16
N ILE A 441 -18.70 3.09 -12.89
CA ILE A 441 -19.61 3.17 -11.74
C ILE A 441 -19.75 4.62 -11.32
N THR A 442 -20.98 5.12 -11.19
CA THR A 442 -21.23 6.52 -10.78
C THR A 442 -20.74 6.75 -9.35
N TYR A 443 -20.24 7.95 -9.07
CA TYR A 443 -19.66 8.30 -7.78
C TYR A 443 -20.67 8.10 -6.63
N ARG A 444 -21.92 8.50 -6.84
CA ARG A 444 -23.02 8.31 -5.88
C ARG A 444 -23.36 6.84 -5.61
N SER A 445 -23.26 5.96 -6.63
CA SER A 445 -23.51 4.52 -6.46
C SER A 445 -22.36 3.86 -5.70
N TRP A 446 -21.12 4.17 -6.11
CA TRP A 446 -19.92 3.72 -5.42
C TRP A 446 -19.92 4.14 -3.95
N GLY A 447 -20.09 5.43 -3.64
CA GLY A 447 -20.08 5.94 -2.27
C GLY A 447 -21.13 5.29 -1.36
N ARG A 448 -22.36 5.05 -1.88
CA ARG A 448 -23.41 4.32 -1.14
C ARG A 448 -23.00 2.88 -0.81
N SER A 449 -22.38 2.17 -1.75
CA SER A 449 -21.93 0.78 -1.53
C SER A 449 -20.66 0.65 -0.69
N LEU A 450 -19.82 1.70 -0.66
CA LEU A 450 -18.51 1.71 -0.02
C LEU A 450 -18.58 1.51 1.49
N LYS A 451 -19.65 1.98 2.11
CA LYS A 451 -19.92 1.79 3.54
C LYS A 451 -20.05 0.33 3.96
N TYR A 452 -20.62 -0.51 3.10
CA TYR A 452 -20.87 -1.93 3.35
C TYR A 452 -19.70 -2.81 2.88
N ASN A 453 -19.00 -2.38 1.83
CA ASN A 453 -17.84 -3.07 1.29
C ASN A 453 -16.60 -2.16 1.23
N PRO A 454 -16.10 -1.64 2.36
CA PRO A 454 -14.87 -0.85 2.38
C PRO A 454 -13.64 -1.74 2.21
N VAL A 455 -12.55 -1.10 1.80
CA VAL A 455 -11.19 -1.66 1.89
C VAL A 455 -10.38 -0.87 2.90
N VAL A 456 -9.32 -1.47 3.45
CA VAL A 456 -8.32 -0.73 4.23
C VAL A 456 -7.54 0.17 3.25
N ILE A 457 -7.61 1.49 3.48
CA ILE A 457 -6.99 2.51 2.61
C ILE A 457 -5.71 3.10 3.20
N ASP A 458 -5.64 3.22 4.52
CA ASP A 458 -4.49 3.72 5.28
C ASP A 458 -4.39 2.88 6.57
N PHE A 459 -3.20 2.45 7.00
CA PHE A 459 -3.06 1.56 8.17
C PHE A 459 -1.69 1.63 8.85
N GLU A 460 -1.65 1.29 10.14
CA GLU A 460 -0.44 1.02 10.93
C GLU A 460 -0.22 -0.50 11.01
N MET A 461 1.03 -0.96 10.97
CA MET A 461 1.36 -2.39 11.01
C MET A 461 2.57 -2.69 11.90
N GLN A 462 2.64 -3.91 12.43
CA GLN A 462 3.76 -4.42 13.21
C GLN A 462 4.26 -5.76 12.66
N PRO A 463 5.54 -6.14 12.89
CA PRO A 463 6.09 -7.41 12.41
C PRO A 463 5.32 -8.61 12.96
N ILE A 464 5.10 -9.63 12.12
CA ILE A 464 4.22 -10.77 12.44
C ILE A 464 4.60 -11.51 13.73
N TYR A 465 5.88 -11.51 14.12
CA TYR A 465 6.31 -12.15 15.36
C TYR A 465 5.86 -11.42 16.64
N GLU A 466 5.56 -10.12 16.61
CA GLU A 466 5.14 -9.42 17.84
C GLU A 466 3.73 -9.84 18.28
N VAL A 467 2.86 -10.27 17.36
CA VAL A 467 1.50 -10.74 17.72
C VAL A 467 1.55 -11.89 18.73
N LEU A 468 2.59 -12.74 18.67
CA LEU A 468 2.76 -13.90 19.56
C LEU A 468 2.87 -13.51 21.04
N ARG A 469 3.43 -12.33 21.33
CA ARG A 469 3.53 -11.77 22.69
C ARG A 469 2.17 -11.36 23.27
N HIS A 470 1.20 -11.13 22.39
CA HIS A 470 -0.09 -10.52 22.69
C HIS A 470 -1.27 -11.50 22.61
N THR A 471 -1.02 -12.79 22.36
CA THR A 471 -2.04 -13.84 22.31
C THR A 471 -2.45 -14.35 23.70
N SER A 472 -3.59 -15.04 23.77
CA SER A 472 -4.05 -15.78 24.96
C SER A 472 -3.25 -17.06 25.27
N LEU A 473 -2.29 -17.46 24.42
CA LEU A 473 -1.60 -18.75 24.46
C LEU A 473 -0.45 -18.84 25.49
N GLY A 474 -0.16 -17.73 26.18
CA GLY A 474 0.96 -17.65 27.12
C GLY A 474 2.32 -17.41 26.44
N PRO A 475 3.44 -17.65 27.16
CA PRO A 475 4.77 -17.24 26.69
C PRO A 475 5.33 -18.16 25.59
N LEU A 476 5.20 -17.73 24.33
CA LEU A 476 5.74 -18.40 23.14
C LEU A 476 7.15 -17.91 22.74
N GLU A 477 8.00 -17.55 23.71
CA GLU A 477 9.22 -16.77 23.47
C GLU A 477 10.24 -17.45 22.52
N ALA A 478 10.41 -18.76 22.60
CA ALA A 478 11.29 -19.51 21.69
C ALA A 478 10.81 -19.41 20.23
N LYS A 479 9.51 -19.68 19.99
CA LYS A 479 8.89 -19.52 18.67
C LYS A 479 8.94 -18.07 18.18
N ARG A 480 8.78 -17.09 19.07
CA ARG A 480 8.88 -15.66 18.77
C ARG A 480 10.27 -15.26 18.30
N GLN A 481 11.32 -15.71 19.00
CA GLN A 481 12.72 -15.45 18.61
C GLN A 481 13.08 -16.14 17.29
N ASN A 482 12.66 -17.40 17.10
CA ASN A 482 12.83 -18.13 15.86
C ASN A 482 12.12 -17.44 14.68
N LEU A 483 10.87 -17.00 14.85
CA LEU A 483 10.09 -16.32 13.83
C LEU A 483 10.67 -14.94 13.48
N ARG A 484 11.21 -14.21 14.46
CA ARG A 484 11.99 -12.99 14.21
C ARG A 484 13.23 -13.27 13.36
N HIS A 485 14.06 -14.24 13.76
CA HIS A 485 15.27 -14.60 13.01
C HIS A 485 14.94 -15.06 11.58
N ALA A 486 13.88 -15.86 11.41
CA ALA A 486 13.40 -16.28 10.10
C ALA A 486 12.87 -15.10 9.27
N LEU A 487 12.20 -14.11 9.89
CA LEU A 487 11.76 -12.90 9.19
C LEU A 487 12.93 -12.04 8.74
N ASP A 488 13.94 -11.82 9.58
CA ASP A 488 15.16 -11.09 9.21
C ASP A 488 15.88 -11.79 8.04
N GLN A 489 15.95 -13.13 8.06
CA GLN A 489 16.50 -13.93 6.96
C GLN A 489 15.64 -13.86 5.68
N TYR A 490 14.31 -13.95 5.79
CA TYR A 490 13.36 -13.89 4.67
C TYR A 490 13.37 -12.51 3.99
N LEU A 491 13.39 -11.42 4.76
CA LEU A 491 13.49 -10.05 4.25
C LEU A 491 14.83 -9.76 3.56
N MET A 492 15.90 -10.49 3.92
CA MET A 492 17.17 -10.44 3.20
C MET A 492 17.17 -11.32 1.95
N GLU A 493 16.62 -12.53 2.03
CA GLU A 493 16.57 -13.50 0.93
C GLU A 493 15.67 -13.02 -0.22
N PHE A 494 14.50 -12.46 0.08
CA PHE A 494 13.55 -11.98 -0.91
C PHE A 494 13.64 -10.46 -1.17
N ASN A 495 14.77 -9.84 -0.83
CA ASN A 495 14.97 -8.41 -1.05
C ASN A 495 15.16 -8.05 -2.53
N ALA A 496 14.44 -7.03 -3.01
CA ALA A 496 14.56 -6.52 -4.38
C ALA A 496 15.98 -6.03 -4.74
N CYS A 497 16.80 -5.60 -3.76
CA CYS A 497 18.20 -5.25 -4.00
C CYS A 497 19.03 -6.42 -4.59
N ARG A 498 18.64 -7.67 -4.35
CA ARG A 498 19.31 -8.86 -4.94
C ARG A 498 19.21 -8.92 -6.46
N CYS A 499 18.28 -8.18 -7.07
CA CYS A 499 18.11 -8.11 -8.51
C CYS A 499 19.19 -7.31 -9.25
N GLY A 500 19.99 -6.51 -8.54
CA GLY A 500 20.99 -5.63 -9.14
C GLY A 500 20.38 -4.36 -9.74
N PRO A 501 21.19 -3.54 -10.45
CA PRO A 501 20.76 -2.24 -10.90
C PRO A 501 19.83 -2.33 -12.13
N CYS A 502 18.70 -1.65 -12.04
CA CYS A 502 17.89 -1.28 -13.19
C CYS A 502 18.30 0.14 -13.63
N PHE A 503 18.59 0.33 -14.91
CA PHE A 503 19.04 1.62 -15.44
C PHE A 503 17.87 2.60 -15.62
N ASN A 504 18.21 3.88 -15.89
CA ASN A 504 17.24 4.92 -16.27
C ASN A 504 16.05 5.09 -15.28
N ASN A 505 16.32 4.95 -13.98
CA ASN A 505 15.33 5.00 -12.90
C ASN A 505 14.19 3.96 -13.07
N GLY A 506 14.50 2.78 -13.62
CA GLY A 506 13.68 1.58 -13.49
C GLY A 506 13.73 1.03 -12.06
N VAL A 507 12.65 0.36 -11.63
CA VAL A 507 12.54 -0.19 -10.27
C VAL A 507 12.78 -1.71 -10.30
N PRO A 508 13.68 -2.27 -9.48
CA PRO A 508 13.84 -3.71 -9.38
C PRO A 508 12.67 -4.36 -8.64
N ILE A 509 12.19 -5.49 -9.16
CA ILE A 509 11.16 -6.33 -8.56
C ILE A 509 11.71 -7.75 -8.48
N LEU A 510 11.58 -8.38 -7.31
CA LEU A 510 11.74 -9.82 -7.15
C LEU A 510 10.35 -10.45 -7.05
N GLU A 511 9.99 -11.28 -8.02
CA GLU A 511 8.73 -12.04 -8.03
C GLU A 511 9.08 -13.53 -7.96
N GLY A 512 8.82 -14.15 -6.80
CA GLY A 512 9.24 -15.51 -6.47
C GLY A 512 10.76 -15.65 -6.52
N THR A 513 11.28 -16.40 -7.50
CA THR A 513 12.71 -16.58 -7.75
C THR A 513 13.26 -15.70 -8.87
N SER A 514 12.43 -14.83 -9.47
CA SER A 514 12.75 -14.10 -10.71
C SER A 514 12.84 -12.59 -10.53
N CYS A 515 13.91 -12.00 -11.07
CA CYS A 515 14.12 -10.56 -11.05
C CYS A 515 13.67 -9.91 -12.36
N ARG A 516 12.89 -8.83 -12.24
CA ARG A 516 12.44 -8.00 -13.35
C ARG A 516 12.70 -6.53 -13.05
N CYS A 517 13.11 -5.77 -14.06
CA CYS A 517 13.17 -4.32 -13.97
C CYS A 517 11.88 -3.72 -14.52
N GLN A 518 11.11 -3.01 -13.68
CA GLN A 518 9.95 -2.27 -14.15
C GLN A 518 10.39 -0.91 -14.71
N CYS A 519 10.63 -0.92 -16.02
CA CYS A 519 11.07 0.23 -16.79
C CYS A 519 10.05 1.36 -16.84
N ARG A 520 10.52 2.58 -17.07
CA ARG A 520 9.68 3.68 -17.55
C ARG A 520 9.27 3.41 -19.00
N LEU A 521 8.17 4.00 -19.44
CA LEU A 521 7.61 3.79 -20.77
C LEU A 521 8.52 4.42 -21.83
N GLY A 522 8.69 3.73 -22.96
CA GLY A 522 9.67 4.09 -23.99
C GLY A 522 11.11 3.63 -23.70
N LEU A 523 11.33 2.89 -22.61
CA LEU A 523 12.57 2.15 -22.36
C LEU A 523 12.36 0.66 -22.64
N LEU A 524 13.39 0.04 -23.21
CA LEU A 524 13.41 -1.36 -23.60
C LEU A 524 14.70 -2.03 -23.08
N GLY A 525 14.78 -3.34 -23.28
CA GLY A 525 15.88 -4.16 -22.79
C GLY A 525 15.64 -4.69 -21.36
N PRO A 526 16.29 -5.81 -21.00
CA PRO A 526 16.06 -6.51 -19.74
C PRO A 526 16.39 -5.69 -18.47
N ALA A 527 17.17 -4.61 -18.59
CA ALA A 527 17.56 -3.74 -17.48
C ALA A 527 17.12 -2.28 -17.70
N CYS A 528 16.20 -2.03 -18.63
CA CYS A 528 15.77 -0.69 -19.04
C CYS A 528 16.89 0.14 -19.69
N GLU A 529 17.90 -0.53 -20.26
CA GLU A 529 19.12 0.11 -20.74
C GLU A 529 18.97 0.75 -22.14
N GLN A 530 17.94 0.36 -22.90
CA GLN A 530 17.72 0.82 -24.27
C GLN A 530 16.65 1.92 -24.29
N ILE A 531 16.90 3.01 -25.01
CA ILE A 531 15.90 4.03 -25.28
C ILE A 531 15.23 3.70 -26.62
N GLN A 532 13.90 3.69 -26.66
CA GLN A 532 13.14 3.44 -27.89
C GLN A 532 13.23 4.67 -28.81
N THR A 533 14.24 4.70 -29.68
CA THR A 533 14.39 5.77 -30.69
C THR A 533 13.34 5.62 -31.79
N GLU A 534 12.39 6.55 -31.86
CA GLU A 534 11.50 6.69 -33.02
C GLU A 534 12.35 6.89 -34.29
N GLY A 535 12.21 5.97 -35.24
CA GLY A 535 13.07 5.89 -36.42
C GLY A 535 12.84 6.99 -37.44
N LYS A 536 13.42 8.18 -37.23
CA LYS A 536 13.80 9.03 -38.37
C LYS A 536 15.04 8.42 -39.01
N VAL A 537 14.83 7.61 -40.04
CA VAL A 537 15.89 7.20 -40.97
C VAL A 537 16.36 8.45 -41.71
N CYS A 538 17.42 9.08 -41.20
CA CYS A 538 18.18 10.04 -41.99
C CYS A 538 18.83 9.26 -43.14
N ALA A 539 18.31 9.42 -44.35
CA ALA A 539 18.90 8.84 -45.54
C ALA A 539 20.35 9.33 -45.67
N SER A 540 21.30 8.40 -45.61
CA SER A 540 22.71 8.69 -45.90
C SER A 540 22.85 9.16 -47.35
N PRO A 541 23.54 10.27 -47.64
CA PRO A 541 23.85 10.66 -49.02
C PRO A 541 24.63 9.55 -49.73
N PRO A 542 24.45 9.36 -51.06
CA PRO A 542 25.18 8.35 -51.80
C PRO A 542 26.69 8.63 -51.76
N SER A 543 27.47 7.56 -51.60
CA SER A 543 28.93 7.60 -51.56
C SER A 543 29.53 8.06 -52.90
N SER A 544 30.26 9.17 -52.89
CA SER A 544 31.20 9.54 -53.96
C SER A 544 32.62 9.05 -53.64
N SER A 545 33.30 8.56 -54.67
CA SER A 545 34.64 7.96 -54.60
C SER A 545 35.74 9.00 -54.29
N PRO A 546 36.88 8.60 -53.70
CA PRO A 546 37.89 9.53 -53.22
C PRO A 546 38.81 10.06 -54.34
N ALA A 547 38.97 11.38 -54.41
CA ALA A 547 40.09 12.02 -55.11
C ALA A 547 41.21 12.35 -54.10
N GLN A 548 42.45 12.00 -54.44
CA GLN A 548 43.62 12.24 -53.59
C GLN A 548 44.07 13.70 -53.65
N LEU A 549 44.43 14.28 -52.49
CA LEU A 549 45.47 15.31 -52.41
C LEU A 549 46.13 15.32 -51.02
N LYS A 550 47.45 15.54 -51.00
CA LYS A 550 48.32 15.51 -49.81
C LYS A 550 48.41 16.90 -49.19
N GLY A 551 48.51 17.01 -47.85
CA GLY A 551 48.82 18.29 -47.19
C GLY A 551 48.90 18.20 -45.66
N ALA A 552 49.97 18.73 -45.08
CA ALA A 552 50.42 18.53 -43.70
C ALA A 552 49.58 19.19 -42.59
N SER A 553 49.90 18.77 -41.36
CA SER A 553 49.44 19.23 -40.04
C SER A 553 49.43 20.75 -39.79
N ALA A 554 48.41 21.24 -39.06
CA ALA A 554 48.57 22.17 -37.92
C ALA A 554 47.28 22.22 -37.07
N GLU A 555 47.41 22.30 -35.74
CA GLU A 555 46.29 22.50 -34.82
C GLU A 555 45.73 23.93 -34.86
N ARG A 556 44.42 24.09 -34.61
CA ARG A 556 43.87 25.25 -33.90
C ARG A 556 42.55 24.90 -33.22
N THR A 557 42.51 25.15 -31.91
CA THR A 557 41.34 25.00 -31.05
C THR A 557 40.30 26.10 -31.31
N PHE A 558 39.03 25.75 -31.16
CA PHE A 558 37.95 26.71 -30.88
C PHE A 558 37.11 26.18 -29.72
N GLY A 559 37.03 26.95 -28.65
CA GLY A 559 36.23 26.61 -27.46
C GLY A 559 34.76 26.95 -27.66
N VAL A 560 33.90 26.22 -26.95
CA VAL A 560 32.45 26.46 -26.85
C VAL A 560 32.08 26.42 -25.36
N PRO A 561 31.21 27.33 -24.86
CA PRO A 561 31.10 27.61 -23.43
C PRO A 561 30.09 26.72 -22.70
N SER A 562 30.21 26.71 -21.36
CA SER A 562 29.14 26.30 -20.42
C SER A 562 28.00 27.35 -20.45
N PRO A 563 26.76 27.02 -20.01
CA PRO A 563 26.52 26.80 -18.58
C PRO A 563 25.57 25.66 -18.20
N SER A 564 25.64 25.35 -16.90
CA SER A 564 24.81 24.47 -16.07
C SER A 564 23.32 24.79 -16.03
N PHE A 565 22.51 23.75 -15.73
CA PHE A 565 21.57 23.78 -14.59
C PHE A 565 21.51 22.39 -13.94
N LEU A 566 21.56 22.33 -12.60
CA LEU A 566 21.56 21.11 -11.78
C LEU A 566 20.28 21.06 -10.94
N SER A 567 19.65 19.88 -10.88
CA SER A 567 18.61 19.54 -9.90
C SER A 567 19.23 18.67 -8.77
N PRO A 568 18.68 18.68 -7.55
CA PRO A 568 19.45 18.32 -6.35
C PRO A 568 19.62 16.81 -6.12
N PRO A 569 20.67 16.40 -5.37
CA PRO A 569 20.86 15.03 -4.93
C PRO A 569 19.90 14.65 -3.77
N SER A 570 19.78 13.34 -3.54
CA SER A 570 18.94 12.72 -2.51
C SER A 570 19.16 13.29 -1.10
N HIS A 571 18.08 13.51 -0.36
CA HIS A 571 18.12 13.91 1.05
C HIS A 571 18.86 12.90 1.93
N TYR A 572 19.78 13.42 2.74
CA TYR A 572 20.38 12.77 3.90
C TYR A 572 20.36 13.76 5.09
N PRO A 573 20.20 13.29 6.34
CA PRO A 573 20.26 14.16 7.51
C PRO A 573 21.70 14.64 7.74
N GLY A 574 21.87 15.94 7.95
CA GLY A 574 23.17 16.54 8.23
C GLY A 574 23.58 16.32 9.69
N ALA A 575 24.71 15.66 9.92
CA ALA A 575 25.37 15.64 11.21
C ALA A 575 26.25 16.90 11.34
N THR A 576 25.92 17.78 12.29
CA THR A 576 26.80 18.88 12.69
C THR A 576 28.01 18.34 13.43
N LEU A 577 29.20 18.66 12.94
CA LEU A 577 30.45 18.33 13.60
C LEU A 577 30.72 19.33 14.72
N ASP A 578 30.64 18.84 15.96
CA ASP A 578 31.05 19.57 17.15
C ASP A 578 32.55 19.89 17.07
N SER A 579 32.93 21.11 17.43
CA SER A 579 34.35 21.48 17.56
C SER A 579 34.56 22.20 18.89
N SER A 580 35.13 21.46 19.85
CA SER A 580 35.41 21.92 21.20
C SER A 580 36.91 22.08 21.40
N ILE A 581 37.38 23.32 21.53
CA ILE A 581 38.68 23.64 22.13
C ILE A 581 38.49 24.76 23.16
N ASN A 582 38.92 24.47 24.39
CA ASN A 582 38.85 25.37 25.53
C ASN A 582 39.84 26.54 25.43
N HIS A 583 39.48 27.70 25.99
CA HIS A 583 40.18 28.20 27.18
C HIS A 583 39.34 29.24 27.97
N PRO A 584 39.45 29.32 29.30
CA PRO A 584 38.61 30.20 30.13
C PRO A 584 39.36 31.37 30.75
N SER A 585 38.61 32.25 31.44
CA SER A 585 38.93 32.96 32.72
C SER A 585 38.77 34.48 32.71
N HIS A 586 38.22 34.97 33.83
CA HIS A 586 38.24 36.35 34.38
C HIS A 586 37.24 37.41 33.88
N LEU A 587 36.79 38.38 34.71
CA LEU A 587 36.45 38.40 36.15
C LEU A 587 35.79 39.78 36.53
N ILE A 588 34.79 39.78 37.43
CA ILE A 588 34.28 40.91 38.27
C ILE A 588 33.61 42.16 37.61
N VAL A 589 32.64 42.69 38.38
CA VAL A 589 32.14 44.09 38.56
C VAL A 589 30.77 44.36 37.89
N LEU A 590 29.61 44.32 38.58
CA LEU A 590 29.07 45.02 39.77
C LEU A 590 28.26 46.31 39.46
N VAL A 591 26.93 46.18 39.64
CA VAL A 591 25.88 47.15 40.09
C VAL A 591 25.61 48.47 39.34
N LEU A 592 24.33 48.68 38.93
CA LEU A 592 23.38 49.72 39.42
C LEU A 592 22.31 50.11 38.38
N CYS A 593 21.04 49.98 38.79
CA CYS A 593 19.86 50.70 38.27
C CYS A 593 19.78 52.12 38.89
N PRO A 594 18.72 52.94 38.65
CA PRO A 594 17.96 53.26 37.42
C PRO A 594 17.83 54.80 37.23
N CYS A 595 17.03 55.28 36.24
CA CYS A 595 16.35 56.60 36.34
C CYS A 595 15.11 56.72 35.41
N HIS A 596 14.35 57.81 35.54
CA HIS A 596 12.89 57.93 35.30
C HIS A 596 12.49 59.07 34.32
N GLN A 597 11.18 59.19 34.01
CA GLN A 597 10.41 60.39 33.52
C GLN A 597 10.11 60.61 32.00
N ASP A 598 8.91 60.18 31.59
CA ASP A 598 7.66 60.98 31.35
C ASP A 598 7.51 62.21 30.38
N LEU A 599 6.37 62.17 29.65
CA LEU A 599 5.43 63.24 29.20
C LEU A 599 5.66 64.13 27.94
N PHE A 600 4.70 64.14 27.00
CA PHE A 600 3.84 65.31 26.57
C PHE A 600 2.70 64.90 25.57
N SER A 601 1.74 65.81 25.26
CA SER A 601 0.39 65.54 24.67
C SER A 601 -0.03 66.45 23.47
N ASP A 602 -1.29 66.26 22.97
CA ASP A 602 -2.15 67.16 22.11
C ASP A 602 -1.92 67.18 20.56
N GLU A 603 -2.87 67.42 19.62
CA GLU A 603 -4.36 67.60 19.63
C GLU A 603 -5.06 67.38 18.24
N ASN A 604 -6.32 66.86 18.24
CA ASN A 604 -7.55 67.13 17.43
C ASN A 604 -7.71 67.32 15.86
N CYS A 605 -8.98 67.09 15.42
CA CYS A 605 -9.70 67.39 14.13
C CYS A 605 -9.55 66.44 12.90
N PHE A 606 -10.57 66.12 12.07
CA PHE A 606 -11.96 66.61 11.85
C PHE A 606 -12.90 65.50 11.29
N SER A 607 -14.25 65.66 11.35
CA SER A 607 -15.26 64.77 10.72
C SER A 607 -16.54 65.54 10.31
N PRO A 608 -17.32 65.06 9.32
CA PRO A 608 -18.78 65.11 9.32
C PRO A 608 -19.41 63.70 9.16
N ARG A 609 -20.37 63.25 10.01
CA ARG A 609 -21.82 63.60 10.05
C ARG A 609 -22.62 63.07 8.82
N CYS A 610 -23.81 62.43 8.91
CA CYS A 610 -24.73 62.23 10.05
C CYS A 610 -26.02 61.39 9.74
N LEU A 611 -26.66 60.77 10.79
CA LEU A 611 -28.13 60.50 10.98
C LEU A 611 -28.79 59.29 10.20
N TRP A 612 -29.76 58.48 10.70
CA TRP A 612 -30.58 58.37 11.95
C TRP A 612 -30.90 56.89 12.36
N THR A 613 -31.29 56.68 13.62
CA THR A 613 -31.87 55.44 14.26
C THR A 613 -33.41 55.57 14.45
N PRO A 614 -34.20 54.68 15.12
CA PRO A 614 -33.98 53.35 15.75
C PRO A 614 -34.91 52.23 15.12
N GLY A 615 -35.15 51.02 15.65
CA GLY A 615 -34.65 50.25 16.82
C GLY A 615 -35.74 49.83 17.83
N PHE A 616 -35.85 48.53 18.19
CA PHE A 616 -36.77 47.98 19.22
C PHE A 616 -36.18 46.75 19.97
N ILE A 617 -36.52 46.62 21.26
CA ILE A 617 -36.17 45.51 22.17
C ILE A 617 -37.47 44.89 22.67
N TYR A 618 -37.56 43.57 22.86
CA TYR A 618 -38.41 42.99 23.91
C TYR A 618 -37.87 41.68 24.50
N ARG A 619 -38.08 41.48 25.80
CA ARG A 619 -37.75 40.28 26.58
C ARG A 619 -38.97 39.38 26.78
N GLY A 620 -38.80 38.07 26.60
CA GLY A 620 -39.16 37.02 27.57
C GLY A 620 -40.63 36.61 27.80
N ILE A 621 -40.76 35.43 28.45
CA ILE A 621 -41.99 34.76 28.96
C ILE A 621 -42.81 34.07 27.84
N ASN A 622 -43.23 32.79 27.93
CA ASN A 622 -43.12 31.78 29.01
C ASN A 622 -42.07 30.70 28.70
#